data_AF-A0A3R8V0P9-F1
#
_entry.id   AF-A0A3R8V0P9-F1
#
_cell.length_a   1.000
_cell.length_b   1.000
_cell.length_c   1.000
_cell.angle_alpha   90.00
_cell.angle_beta   90.00
_cell.angle_gamma   90.00
#
_symmetry.space_group_name_H-M   'P 1'
#
loop_
_entity.id
_entity.type
_entity.pdbx_description
1 polymer ?
#
loop_
_entity_poly.entity_id
_entity_poly.type
_entity_poly.pdbx_seq_one_letter_code
_entity_poly.pdbx_strand_id
1 'polypeptide(L)'
;MQNISHVLEQLGLPWLQGLRPARNVGAEVTGQLIKLLGGGVPTAVSGPALTELKRERELAEDGGAFSPDSVEDQRKRVYASIVRRQGQAKFRSALLEAYDGRCAMTGWGVADVLEAAHIYPYLGKDTNVVPNGLLLRSDVHTLFDLQLISVDAKTMEVCVAPQLRETGYGVKHGAPLAMPVVAALSPDRQLLERHRALCPW
;
A
#
# COMPACT_ATOMS: atom_id res chain seq x y z
N MET A 1 22.82 4.52 -29.08
CA MET A 1 22.62 4.52 -27.61
C MET A 1 22.77 5.94 -27.12
N GLN A 2 21.73 6.53 -26.52
CA GLN A 2 21.72 7.90 -26.00
C GLN A 2 22.23 7.86 -24.56
N ASN A 3 23.30 8.61 -24.25
CA ASN A 3 23.97 8.52 -22.95
C ASN A 3 23.41 9.58 -21.98
N ILE A 4 22.97 9.13 -20.81
CA ILE A 4 22.45 9.93 -19.69
C ILE A 4 23.38 11.10 -19.32
N SER A 5 24.69 10.94 -19.52
CA SER A 5 25.69 11.97 -19.22
C SER A 5 25.54 13.25 -20.05
N HIS A 6 25.00 13.18 -21.27
CA HIS A 6 24.77 14.39 -22.08
C HIS A 6 23.63 15.26 -21.53
N VAL A 7 22.62 14.62 -20.94
CA VAL A 7 21.48 15.34 -20.34
C VAL A 7 21.90 16.02 -19.04
N LEU A 8 22.74 15.36 -18.24
CA LEU A 8 23.29 15.95 -17.01
C LEU A 8 24.16 17.19 -17.30
N GLU A 9 24.95 17.16 -18.38
CA GLU A 9 25.75 18.30 -18.84
C GLU A 9 24.90 19.53 -19.16
N GLN A 10 23.77 19.36 -19.87
CA GLN A 10 22.88 20.47 -20.21
C GLN A 10 22.11 21.03 -18.99
N LEU A 11 21.92 20.21 -17.96
CA LEU A 11 21.30 20.64 -16.69
C LEU A 11 22.31 21.25 -15.71
N GLY A 12 23.59 21.37 -16.08
CA GLY A 12 24.64 21.92 -15.22
C GLY A 12 25.00 21.03 -14.02
N LEU A 13 24.67 19.74 -14.08
CA LEU A 13 24.89 18.79 -13.00
C LEU A 13 26.18 17.97 -13.24
N PRO A 14 26.90 17.57 -12.17
CA PRO A 14 28.10 16.76 -12.30
C PRO A 14 27.79 15.39 -12.91
N TRP A 15 28.66 14.92 -13.80
CA TRP A 15 28.51 13.60 -14.43
C TRP A 15 28.74 12.47 -13.43
N LEU A 16 28.07 11.34 -13.68
CA LEU A 16 28.34 10.10 -12.96
C LEU A 16 29.76 9.61 -13.29
N GLN A 17 30.50 9.22 -12.25
CA GLN A 17 31.90 8.81 -12.37
C GLN A 17 32.02 7.62 -13.34
N GLY A 18 32.77 7.80 -14.43
CA GLY A 18 33.01 6.77 -15.46
C GLY A 18 32.14 6.89 -16.71
N LEU A 19 31.14 7.77 -16.77
CA LEU A 19 30.27 7.95 -17.93
C LEU A 19 30.48 9.34 -18.56
N ARG A 20 31.31 9.44 -19.60
CA ARG A 20 31.54 10.69 -20.34
C ARG A 20 30.41 10.97 -21.37
N PRO A 21 29.99 12.23 -21.60
CA PRO A 21 28.96 12.56 -22.58
C PRO A 21 29.33 12.14 -24.01
N ALA A 22 28.36 11.55 -24.73
CA ALA A 22 28.52 11.22 -26.14
C ALA A 22 28.11 12.42 -27.02
N ARG A 23 28.87 12.70 -28.08
CA ARG A 23 28.76 13.94 -28.88
C ARG A 23 27.48 14.08 -29.73
N ASN A 24 26.68 13.02 -29.90
CA ASN A 24 25.57 12.99 -30.86
C ASN A 24 24.24 12.52 -30.22
N VAL A 25 23.67 13.31 -29.31
CA VAL A 25 22.31 13.07 -28.78
C VAL A 25 21.34 14.04 -29.46
N GLY A 26 20.35 13.50 -30.19
CA GLY A 26 19.36 14.30 -30.92
C GLY A 26 18.37 15.01 -29.99
N ALA A 27 17.94 16.22 -30.39
CA ALA A 27 17.13 17.15 -29.58
C ALA A 27 15.81 16.56 -29.03
N GLU A 28 15.20 15.62 -29.74
CA GLU A 28 13.92 14.99 -29.35
C GLU A 28 14.05 14.12 -28.09
N VAL A 29 15.12 13.34 -28.01
CA VAL A 29 15.38 12.43 -26.88
C VAL A 29 15.82 13.22 -25.66
N THR A 30 16.62 14.26 -25.88
CA THR A 30 17.03 15.20 -24.84
C THR A 30 15.83 15.82 -24.14
N GLY A 31 14.80 16.23 -24.89
CA GLY A 31 13.56 16.76 -24.33
C GLY A 31 12.79 15.75 -23.46
N GLN A 32 12.73 14.48 -23.87
CA GLN A 32 12.08 13.41 -23.08
C GLN A 32 12.82 13.13 -21.77
N LEU A 33 14.15 13.09 -21.81
CA LEU A 33 14.98 12.82 -20.62
C LEU A 33 14.93 13.99 -19.62
N ILE A 34 14.94 15.24 -20.08
CA ILE A 34 14.76 16.42 -19.21
C ILE A 34 13.38 16.37 -18.53
N LYS A 35 12.33 15.91 -19.23
CA LYS A 35 10.98 15.79 -18.66
C LYS A 35 10.89 14.71 -17.57
N LEU A 36 11.62 13.59 -17.75
CA LEU A 36 11.73 12.51 -16.77
C LEU A 36 12.56 12.89 -15.54
N LEU A 37 13.60 13.72 -15.72
CA LEU A 37 14.47 14.16 -14.63
C LEU A 37 13.97 15.43 -13.91
N GLY A 38 13.19 16.28 -14.60
CA GLY A 38 12.57 17.49 -14.06
C GLY A 38 11.17 17.26 -13.46
N GLY A 39 10.57 16.09 -13.71
CA GLY A 39 9.38 15.63 -13.01
C GLY A 39 9.77 15.18 -11.61
N GLY A 40 9.70 16.10 -10.64
CA GLY A 40 9.97 15.79 -9.24
C GLY A 40 9.28 14.49 -8.81
N VAL A 41 9.96 13.73 -7.95
CA VAL A 41 9.37 12.57 -7.26
C VAL A 41 7.98 12.97 -6.78
N PRO A 42 6.92 12.19 -7.05
CA PRO A 42 5.62 12.46 -6.47
C PRO A 42 5.75 12.51 -4.95
N THR A 43 5.81 13.71 -4.39
CA THR A 43 5.96 13.97 -2.95
C THR A 43 4.62 14.04 -2.24
N ALA A 44 3.52 13.91 -2.97
CA ALA A 44 2.19 13.92 -2.40
C ALA A 44 1.77 12.51 -1.99
N VAL A 45 2.36 12.00 -0.91
CA VAL A 45 1.50 11.32 0.07
C VAL A 45 1.05 12.45 0.97
N SER A 46 -0.25 12.75 0.94
CA SER A 46 -0.86 13.79 1.77
C SER A 46 -2.03 13.11 2.45
N GLY A 47 -1.90 12.85 3.75
CA GLY A 47 -2.99 12.26 4.53
C GLY A 47 -2.64 11.99 5.99
N PRO A 48 -3.65 11.68 6.81
CA PRO A 48 -3.50 11.36 8.24
C PRO A 48 -2.53 10.23 8.54
N ALA A 49 -2.44 9.23 7.64
CA ALA A 49 -1.58 8.06 7.80
C ALA A 49 -0.08 8.41 7.80
N LEU A 50 0.34 9.39 7.01
CA LEU A 50 1.74 9.84 6.99
C LEU A 50 2.14 10.56 8.28
N THR A 51 1.19 11.31 8.86
CA THR A 51 1.38 12.01 10.13
C THR A 51 1.51 11.00 11.26
N GLU A 52 0.69 9.95 11.26
CA GLU A 52 0.79 8.87 12.25
C GLU A 52 2.11 8.09 12.11
N LEU A 53 2.53 7.76 10.88
CA LEU A 53 3.82 7.11 10.62
C LEU A 53 5.02 7.94 11.07
N LYS A 54 4.99 9.27 10.88
CA LYS A 54 6.03 10.17 11.40
C LYS A 54 6.03 10.19 12.92
N ARG A 55 4.85 10.25 13.54
CA ARG A 55 4.69 10.26 15.01
C ARG A 55 5.19 8.97 15.65
N GLU A 56 4.85 7.81 15.07
CA GLU A 56 5.33 6.51 15.54
C GLU A 56 6.85 6.39 15.44
N ARG A 57 7.45 6.93 14.37
CA ARG A 57 8.90 6.97 14.21
C ARG A 57 9.58 7.84 15.28
N GLU A 58 9.06 9.03 15.53
CA GLU A 58 9.59 9.94 16.55
C GLU A 58 9.48 9.33 17.96
N LEU A 59 8.37 8.65 18.27
CA LEU A 59 8.18 7.92 19.54
C LEU A 59 9.13 6.74 19.73
N ALA A 60 9.50 6.05 18.65
CA ALA A 60 10.46 4.95 18.70
C ALA A 60 11.91 5.44 18.87
N GLU A 61 12.20 6.67 18.46
CA GLU A 61 13.52 7.30 18.57
C GLU A 61 13.73 7.98 19.95
N ASP A 62 12.66 8.36 20.67
CA ASP A 62 12.71 8.96 22.02
C ASP A 62 12.75 7.91 23.16
N GLY A 63 13.67 6.96 23.09
CA GLY A 63 13.84 5.86 24.06
C GLY A 63 13.98 6.34 25.51
N GLY A 64 12.85 6.52 26.20
CA GLY A 64 12.76 6.98 27.59
C GLY A 64 13.42 6.03 28.59
N ALA A 65 13.87 6.61 29.71
CA ALA A 65 14.59 5.91 30.77
C ALA A 65 13.79 4.73 31.37
N PHE A 66 14.48 3.62 31.60
CA PHE A 66 13.95 2.41 32.24
C PHE A 66 13.43 2.69 33.66
N SER A 67 12.16 2.37 33.94
CA SER A 67 11.54 2.41 35.27
C SER A 67 11.04 1.03 35.69
N PRO A 68 11.44 0.48 36.85
CA PRO A 68 11.00 -0.83 37.34
C PRO A 68 9.51 -0.92 37.67
N ASP A 69 8.87 0.23 37.94
CA ASP A 69 7.46 0.29 38.35
C ASP A 69 6.49 0.39 37.16
N SER A 70 7.01 0.54 35.93
CA SER A 70 6.23 0.58 34.68
C SER A 70 6.33 -0.72 33.85
N VAL A 71 6.89 -1.78 34.43
CA VAL A 71 7.13 -3.06 33.73
C VAL A 71 5.82 -3.84 33.60
N GLU A 72 5.05 -3.51 32.57
CA GLU A 72 3.92 -4.31 32.12
C GLU A 72 4.40 -5.76 31.87
N ASP A 73 3.70 -6.76 32.45
CA ASP A 73 4.13 -8.17 32.46
C ASP A 73 4.55 -8.62 31.06
N GLN A 74 5.87 -8.75 30.87
CA GLN A 74 6.46 -9.08 29.58
C GLN A 74 5.92 -10.41 29.05
N ARG A 75 5.48 -11.34 29.90
CA ARG A 75 4.84 -12.59 29.46
C ARG A 75 3.52 -12.31 28.77
N LYS A 76 2.68 -11.42 29.31
CA LYS A 76 1.41 -11.04 28.65
C LYS A 76 1.66 -10.40 27.28
N ARG A 77 2.68 -9.55 27.16
CA ARG A 77 3.13 -8.97 25.88
C ARG A 77 3.61 -10.05 24.90
N VAL A 78 4.44 -10.98 25.35
CA VAL A 78 4.93 -12.11 24.55
C VAL A 78 3.78 -13.00 24.09
N TYR A 79 2.88 -13.41 24.98
CA TYR A 79 1.69 -14.20 24.63
C TYR A 79 0.78 -13.47 23.64
N ALA A 80 0.50 -12.18 23.84
CA ALA A 80 -0.27 -11.37 22.90
C ALA A 80 0.42 -11.29 21.52
N SER A 81 1.75 -11.16 21.49
CA SER A 81 2.52 -11.16 20.24
C SER A 81 2.45 -12.52 19.50
N ILE A 82 2.50 -13.64 20.24
CA ILE A 82 2.38 -14.99 19.68
C ILE A 82 0.98 -15.21 19.12
N VAL A 83 -0.06 -14.86 19.90
CA VAL A 83 -1.46 -14.96 19.46
C VAL A 83 -1.71 -14.10 18.23
N ARG A 84 -1.20 -12.86 18.20
CA ARG A 84 -1.29 -11.98 17.03
C ARG A 84 -0.61 -12.58 15.80
N ARG A 85 0.62 -13.08 15.91
CA ARG A 85 1.34 -13.71 14.78
C ARG A 85 0.60 -14.94 14.25
N GLN A 86 0.14 -15.82 15.13
CA GLN A 86 -0.62 -17.01 14.72
C GLN A 86 -1.98 -16.63 14.11
N GLY A 87 -2.66 -15.64 14.69
CA GLY A 87 -3.93 -15.12 14.18
C GLY A 87 -3.78 -14.52 12.78
N GLN A 88 -2.72 -13.75 12.53
CA GLN A 88 -2.42 -13.19 11.22
C GLN A 88 -2.10 -14.28 10.18
N ALA A 89 -1.35 -15.33 10.55
CA ALA A 89 -1.05 -16.45 9.65
C ALA A 89 -2.33 -17.25 9.27
N LYS A 90 -3.20 -17.52 10.25
CA LYS A 90 -4.48 -18.20 10.00
C LYS A 90 -5.42 -17.36 9.15
N PHE A 91 -5.53 -16.07 9.44
CA PHE A 91 -6.35 -15.13 8.69
C PHE A 91 -5.89 -15.01 7.24
N ARG A 92 -4.57 -14.89 7.02
CA ARG A 92 -3.99 -14.92 5.68
C ARG A 92 -4.33 -16.20 4.93
N SER A 93 -4.20 -17.35 5.57
CA SER A 93 -4.50 -18.64 4.95
C SER A 93 -5.97 -18.73 4.55
N ALA A 94 -6.88 -18.28 5.43
CA ALA A 94 -8.31 -18.25 5.14
C ALA A 94 -8.66 -17.30 3.98
N LEU A 95 -7.99 -16.15 3.87
CA LEU A 95 -8.18 -15.23 2.74
C LEU A 95 -7.62 -15.79 1.43
N LEU A 96 -6.45 -16.45 1.46
CA LEU A 96 -5.90 -17.14 0.29
C LEU A 96 -6.89 -18.17 -0.26
N GLU A 97 -7.49 -18.98 0.61
CA GLU A 97 -8.51 -19.96 0.23
C GLU A 97 -9.79 -19.28 -0.29
N ALA A 98 -10.30 -18.28 0.44
CA ALA A 98 -11.54 -17.59 0.10
C ALA A 98 -11.49 -16.93 -1.29
N TYR A 99 -10.33 -16.37 -1.68
CA TYR A 99 -10.15 -15.65 -2.93
C TYR A 99 -9.42 -16.45 -4.02
N ASP A 100 -9.32 -17.78 -3.89
CA ASP A 100 -8.62 -18.66 -4.86
C ASP A 100 -7.18 -18.18 -5.16
N GLY A 101 -6.50 -17.67 -4.14
CA GLY A 101 -5.14 -17.15 -4.25
C GLY A 101 -4.99 -15.96 -5.20
N ARG A 102 -6.03 -15.14 -5.38
CA ARG A 102 -6.02 -13.96 -6.27
C ARG A 102 -6.34 -12.67 -5.53
N CYS A 103 -5.65 -11.61 -5.90
CA CYS A 103 -5.94 -10.27 -5.38
C CYS A 103 -7.37 -9.84 -5.76
N ALA A 104 -8.15 -9.40 -4.78
CA ALA A 104 -9.54 -9.00 -4.92
C ALA A 104 -9.75 -7.85 -5.92
N MET A 105 -8.77 -6.93 -6.02
CA MET A 105 -8.89 -5.76 -6.91
C MET A 105 -8.15 -5.92 -8.25
N THR A 106 -7.12 -6.77 -8.31
CA THR A 106 -6.30 -6.90 -9.54
C THR A 106 -6.54 -8.19 -10.30
N GLY A 107 -7.01 -9.25 -9.63
CA GLY A 107 -7.16 -10.61 -10.16
C GLY A 107 -5.86 -11.40 -10.27
N TRP A 108 -4.72 -10.82 -9.90
CA TRP A 108 -3.40 -11.46 -10.04
C TRP A 108 -3.18 -12.48 -8.93
N GLY A 109 -2.71 -13.66 -9.31
CA GLY A 109 -2.49 -14.79 -8.40
C GLY A 109 -1.02 -15.15 -8.25
N VAL A 110 -0.27 -14.31 -7.55
CA VAL A 110 1.12 -14.59 -7.16
C VAL A 110 1.17 -14.54 -5.63
N ALA A 111 1.06 -15.70 -4.99
CA ALA A 111 0.82 -15.81 -3.54
C ALA A 111 1.86 -15.04 -2.70
N ASP A 112 3.11 -14.96 -3.15
CA ASP A 112 4.21 -14.28 -2.46
C ASP A 112 4.04 -12.76 -2.35
N VAL A 113 3.27 -12.15 -3.27
CA VAL A 113 2.99 -10.70 -3.25
C VAL A 113 1.59 -10.37 -2.75
N LEU A 114 0.80 -11.39 -2.38
CA LEU A 114 -0.52 -11.19 -1.79
C LEU A 114 -0.38 -10.98 -0.29
N GLU A 115 -1.28 -10.19 0.28
CA GLU A 115 -1.33 -9.78 1.67
C GLU A 115 -2.79 -9.80 2.17
N ALA A 116 -2.93 -10.07 3.46
CA ALA A 116 -4.21 -10.09 4.14
C ALA A 116 -4.51 -8.71 4.69
N ALA A 117 -5.33 -7.94 3.97
CA ALA A 117 -5.72 -6.60 4.38
C ALA A 117 -6.97 -6.66 5.25
N HIS A 118 -6.92 -6.00 6.41
CA HIS A 118 -8.12 -5.78 7.22
C HIS A 118 -8.88 -4.57 6.69
N ILE A 119 -10.20 -4.69 6.52
CA ILE A 119 -11.05 -3.54 6.14
C ILE A 119 -11.22 -2.60 7.34
N TYR A 120 -11.46 -3.19 8.52
CA TYR A 120 -11.54 -2.52 9.80
C TYR A 120 -10.41 -3.00 10.72
N PRO A 121 -9.79 -2.12 11.53
CA PRO A 121 -8.62 -2.45 12.32
C PRO A 121 -8.77 -3.72 13.18
N TYR A 122 -7.67 -4.47 13.31
CA TYR A 122 -7.60 -5.63 14.17
C TYR A 122 -7.67 -5.19 15.65
N LEU A 123 -8.73 -5.61 16.35
CA LEU A 123 -8.96 -5.44 17.79
C LEU A 123 -8.95 -6.78 18.56
N GLY A 124 -8.60 -7.88 17.88
CA GLY A 124 -8.60 -9.22 18.45
C GLY A 124 -9.19 -10.28 17.52
N LYS A 125 -9.39 -11.48 18.06
CA LYS A 125 -9.89 -12.65 17.32
C LYS A 125 -11.23 -12.39 16.61
N ASP A 126 -12.12 -11.59 17.20
CA ASP A 126 -13.46 -11.34 16.67
C ASP A 126 -13.43 -10.43 15.44
N THR A 127 -12.39 -9.60 15.31
CA THR A 127 -12.12 -8.80 14.11
C THR A 127 -11.28 -9.54 13.06
N ASN A 128 -10.82 -10.76 13.36
CA ASN A 128 -9.91 -11.52 12.52
C ASN A 128 -10.66 -12.58 11.69
N VAL A 129 -11.70 -12.14 11.00
CA VAL A 129 -12.65 -12.96 10.25
C VAL A 129 -12.65 -12.56 8.77
N VAL A 130 -12.89 -13.52 7.87
CA VAL A 130 -12.82 -13.29 6.41
C VAL A 130 -13.70 -12.14 5.92
N PRO A 131 -14.94 -11.91 6.42
CA PRO A 131 -15.72 -10.74 6.04
C PRO A 131 -15.09 -9.38 6.40
N ASN A 132 -14.13 -9.34 7.33
CA ASN A 132 -13.33 -8.15 7.62
C ASN A 132 -12.03 -8.10 6.80
N GLY A 133 -11.93 -8.90 5.73
CA GLY A 133 -10.68 -9.11 5.01
C GLY A 133 -10.80 -9.02 3.50
N LEU A 134 -9.77 -8.45 2.90
CA LEU A 134 -9.52 -8.53 1.46
C LEU A 134 -8.15 -9.17 1.25
N LEU A 135 -8.04 -10.08 0.28
CA LEU A 135 -6.74 -10.54 -0.19
C LEU A 135 -6.25 -9.55 -1.25
N LEU A 136 -5.20 -8.79 -0.96
CA LEU A 136 -4.72 -7.72 -1.85
C LEU A 136 -3.27 -7.96 -2.25
N ARG A 137 -2.86 -7.39 -3.39
CA ARG A 137 -1.44 -7.32 -3.74
C ARG A 137 -0.79 -6.26 -2.85
N SER A 138 0.47 -6.44 -2.44
CA SER A 138 1.14 -5.59 -1.45
C SER A 138 1.10 -4.08 -1.75
N ASP A 139 1.27 -3.70 -3.02
CA ASP A 139 1.14 -2.32 -3.48
C ASP A 139 -0.31 -1.78 -3.32
N VAL A 140 -1.31 -2.58 -3.70
CA VAL A 140 -2.73 -2.24 -3.58
C VAL A 140 -3.17 -2.21 -2.12
N HIS A 141 -2.64 -3.10 -1.28
CA HIS A 141 -2.86 -3.09 0.17
C HIS A 141 -2.33 -1.78 0.77
N THR A 142 -1.11 -1.38 0.40
CA THR A 142 -0.54 -0.09 0.83
C THR A 142 -1.44 1.08 0.42
N LEU A 143 -1.94 1.09 -0.82
CA LEU A 143 -2.87 2.13 -1.28
C LEU A 143 -4.21 2.10 -0.52
N PHE A 144 -4.67 0.93 -0.11
CA PHE A 144 -5.92 0.76 0.63
C PHE A 144 -5.77 1.36 2.03
N ASP A 145 -4.71 1.01 2.75
CA ASP A 145 -4.38 1.56 4.07
C ASP A 145 -4.16 3.08 4.04
N LEU A 146 -3.57 3.60 2.95
CA LEU A 146 -3.40 5.02 2.72
C LEU A 146 -4.68 5.74 2.27
N GLN A 147 -5.81 5.03 2.17
CA GLN A 147 -7.12 5.56 1.74
C GLN A 147 -7.08 6.17 0.33
N LEU A 148 -6.19 5.64 -0.53
CA LEU A 148 -6.02 6.05 -1.93
C LEU A 148 -6.74 5.13 -2.92
N ILE A 149 -7.14 3.94 -2.47
CA ILE A 149 -8.03 3.02 -3.17
C ILE A 149 -9.03 2.46 -2.16
N SER A 150 -10.27 2.23 -2.57
CA SER A 150 -11.33 1.70 -1.72
C SER A 150 -12.32 0.90 -2.57
N VAL A 151 -13.41 0.44 -1.95
CA VAL A 151 -14.55 -0.19 -2.64
C VAL A 151 -15.81 0.62 -2.35
N ASP A 152 -16.67 0.78 -3.35
CA ASP A 152 -18.04 1.25 -3.15
C ASP A 152 -18.90 0.09 -2.60
N ALA A 153 -19.41 0.25 -1.38
CA ALA A 153 -20.16 -0.80 -0.69
C ALA A 153 -21.52 -1.12 -1.32
N LYS A 154 -22.04 -0.27 -2.22
CA LYS A 154 -23.31 -0.47 -2.93
C LYS A 154 -23.07 -1.23 -4.23
N THR A 155 -22.18 -0.71 -5.08
CA THR A 155 -21.90 -1.29 -6.41
C THR A 155 -20.91 -2.44 -6.36
N MET A 156 -20.14 -2.57 -5.28
CA MET A 156 -19.00 -3.50 -5.16
C MET A 156 -17.91 -3.25 -6.20
N GLU A 157 -17.73 -1.99 -6.61
CA GLU A 157 -16.69 -1.57 -7.56
C GLU A 157 -15.52 -0.92 -6.84
N VAL A 158 -14.33 -1.04 -7.42
CA VAL A 158 -13.11 -0.43 -6.92
C VAL A 158 -13.13 1.08 -7.20
N CYS A 159 -12.94 1.87 -6.15
CA CYS A 159 -12.80 3.32 -6.20
C CYS A 159 -11.32 3.69 -6.12
N VAL A 160 -10.83 4.56 -7.00
CA VAL A 160 -9.44 5.03 -7.00
C VAL A 160 -9.41 6.55 -6.84
N ALA A 161 -8.54 7.03 -5.95
CA ALA A 161 -8.36 8.46 -5.71
C ALA A 161 -8.08 9.22 -7.01
N PRO A 162 -8.63 10.44 -7.20
CA PRO A 162 -8.44 11.22 -8.42
C PRO A 162 -6.97 11.36 -8.85
N GLN A 163 -6.07 11.58 -7.88
CA GLN A 163 -4.63 11.73 -8.12
C GLN A 163 -3.94 10.47 -8.67
N LEU A 164 -4.56 9.29 -8.55
CA LEU A 164 -4.03 8.03 -9.09
C LEU A 164 -4.69 7.63 -10.42
N ARG A 165 -5.71 8.36 -10.90
CA ARG A 165 -6.49 7.97 -12.11
C ARG A 165 -5.67 8.02 -13.39
N GLU A 166 -4.70 8.92 -13.49
CA GLU A 166 -3.78 9.03 -14.65
C GLU A 166 -2.56 8.11 -14.54
N THR A 167 -2.56 7.19 -13.56
CA THR A 167 -1.49 6.20 -13.36
C THR A 167 -1.93 4.80 -13.79
N GLY A 168 -1.03 3.82 -13.69
CA GLY A 168 -1.37 2.41 -13.90
C GLY A 168 -2.48 1.86 -13.00
N TYR A 169 -2.82 2.53 -11.89
CA TYR A 169 -3.92 2.13 -11.00
C TYR A 169 -5.29 2.62 -11.48
N GLY A 170 -5.34 3.65 -12.33
CA GLY A 170 -6.60 4.24 -12.80
C GLY A 170 -7.50 3.26 -13.53
N VAL A 171 -6.91 2.28 -14.22
CA VAL A 171 -7.63 1.18 -14.90
C VAL A 171 -8.44 0.30 -13.95
N LYS A 172 -8.20 0.38 -12.64
CA LYS A 172 -8.98 -0.32 -11.61
C LYS A 172 -10.18 0.47 -11.15
N HIS A 173 -10.27 1.77 -11.45
CA HIS A 173 -11.45 2.54 -11.08
C HIS A 173 -12.69 2.05 -11.83
N GLY A 174 -13.76 1.73 -11.10
CA GLY A 174 -15.00 1.17 -11.65
C GLY A 174 -14.91 -0.32 -12.00
N ALA A 175 -13.75 -0.97 -11.81
CA ALA A 175 -13.65 -2.40 -12.00
C ALA A 175 -14.39 -3.14 -10.86
N PRO A 176 -15.05 -4.27 -11.13
CA PRO A 176 -15.71 -5.05 -10.09
C PRO A 176 -14.69 -5.60 -9.10
N LEU A 177 -15.03 -5.58 -7.81
CA LEU A 177 -14.29 -6.31 -6.79
C LEU A 177 -14.53 -7.80 -7.00
N ALA A 178 -13.46 -8.60 -7.05
CA ALA A 178 -13.60 -10.04 -7.05
C ALA A 178 -14.16 -10.52 -5.70
N MET A 179 -15.15 -11.39 -5.76
CA MET A 179 -15.82 -11.92 -4.57
C MET A 179 -15.21 -13.27 -4.16
N PRO A 180 -15.24 -13.61 -2.86
CA PRO A 180 -14.89 -14.94 -2.41
C PRO A 180 -15.70 -16.04 -3.10
N VAL A 181 -15.10 -17.21 -3.26
CA VAL A 181 -15.76 -18.39 -3.89
C VAL A 181 -17.01 -18.80 -3.10
N VAL A 182 -16.99 -18.61 -1.78
CA VAL A 182 -18.12 -18.87 -0.88
C VAL A 182 -18.79 -17.55 -0.50
N ALA A 183 -20.07 -17.39 -0.87
CA ALA A 183 -20.81 -16.14 -0.67
C ALA A 183 -20.88 -15.68 0.80
N ALA A 184 -20.93 -16.61 1.77
CA ALA A 184 -20.96 -16.29 3.20
C ALA A 184 -19.66 -15.64 3.71
N LEU A 185 -18.56 -15.74 2.95
CA LEU A 185 -17.28 -15.13 3.27
C LEU A 185 -17.11 -13.75 2.64
N SER A 186 -18.13 -13.23 1.96
CA SER A 186 -18.09 -11.91 1.31
C SER A 186 -17.67 -10.81 2.29
N PRO A 187 -16.92 -9.80 1.81
CA PRO A 187 -16.57 -8.67 2.65
C PRO A 187 -17.82 -7.95 3.16
N ASP A 188 -17.79 -7.58 4.43
CA ASP A 188 -18.90 -6.91 5.10
C ASP A 188 -19.08 -5.49 4.52
N ARG A 189 -20.28 -5.21 4.01
CA ARG A 189 -20.59 -3.94 3.35
C ARG A 189 -20.51 -2.75 4.31
N GLN A 190 -20.86 -2.92 5.59
CA GLN A 190 -20.75 -1.84 6.57
C GLN A 190 -19.28 -1.50 6.86
N LEU A 191 -18.40 -2.50 6.86
CA LEU A 191 -16.95 -2.27 7.03
C LEU A 191 -16.38 -1.55 5.80
N LEU A 192 -16.77 -1.94 4.60
CA LEU A 192 -16.39 -1.25 3.36
C LEU A 192 -16.89 0.20 3.34
N GLU A 193 -18.12 0.45 3.79
CA GLU A 193 -18.68 1.80 3.89
C GLU A 193 -17.90 2.66 4.89
N ARG A 194 -17.55 2.10 6.06
CA ARG A 194 -16.69 2.78 7.05
C ARG A 194 -15.33 3.12 6.47
N HIS A 195 -14.69 2.18 5.77
CA HIS A 195 -13.41 2.45 5.10
C HIS A 195 -13.54 3.55 4.04
N ARG A 196 -14.58 3.48 3.19
CA ARG A 196 -14.84 4.46 2.15
C ARG A 196 -15.06 5.86 2.72
N ALA A 197 -15.70 5.98 3.88
CA ALA A 197 -15.93 7.26 4.57
C ALA A 197 -14.64 7.93 5.06
N LEU A 198 -13.54 7.19 5.22
CA LEU A 198 -12.22 7.74 5.57
C LEU A 198 -11.49 8.34 4.36
N CYS A 199 -11.91 8.02 3.14
CA CYS A 199 -11.30 8.51 1.91
C CYS A 199 -11.83 9.93 1.60
N PRO A 200 -10.98 10.97 1.55
CA PRO A 200 -11.42 12.37 1.42
C PRO A 200 -11.83 12.80 0.00
N TRP A 201 -12.12 11.85 -0.89
CA TRP A 201 -12.29 12.05 -2.33
C TRP A 201 -13.43 11.22 -2.92
#